data_AF-A0A0A9XKS2-F1
#
_entry.id   AF-A0A0A9XKS2-F1
#
_cell.length_a   1.000
_cell.length_b   1.000
_cell.length_c   1.000
_cell.angle_alpha   90.00
_cell.angle_beta   90.00
_cell.angle_gamma   90.00
#
_symmetry.space_group_name_H-M   'P 1'
#
loop_
_entity.id
_entity.type
_entity.pdbx_description
1 polymer ?
#
loop_
_entity_poly.entity_id
_entity_poly.type
_entity_poly.pdbx_seq_one_letter_code
_entity_poly.pdbx_strand_id
1 'polypeptide(L)'
;IVKKVIESLDGVSCMQTDDMQAFSRIISTVGNVVATIKLLNREQYFMNPVLLDKLVEKLSPSLRLQWGEYAVGLGIESITLEHFDTWLQKKEDAVIFTNPTLDFTSGLMPGK
;
A
#
# COMPACT_ATOMS: atom_id res chain seq x y z
N ILE A 1 16.48 -1.87 -11.72
CA ILE A 1 15.01 -2.05 -11.54
C ILE A 1 14.68 -2.20 -10.08
N VAL A 2 15.08 -3.28 -9.40
CA VAL A 2 14.93 -3.44 -7.93
C VAL A 2 15.55 -2.27 -7.17
N LYS A 3 16.76 -1.83 -7.57
CA LYS A 3 17.38 -0.60 -7.02
C LYS A 3 16.47 0.63 -7.15
N LYS A 4 15.84 0.85 -8.30
CA LYS A 4 14.95 2.01 -8.52
C LYS A 4 13.67 1.94 -7.69
N VAL A 5 13.13 0.73 -7.50
CA VAL A 5 12.01 0.45 -6.59
C VAL A 5 12.44 0.71 -5.14
N ILE A 6 13.63 0.23 -4.75
CA ILE A 6 14.21 0.47 -3.41
C ILE A 6 14.53 1.96 -3.21
N GLU A 7 14.97 2.70 -4.24
CA GLU A 7 15.25 4.13 -4.18
C GLU A 7 13.95 4.95 -4.07
N SER A 8 12.91 4.59 -4.84
CA SER A 8 11.56 5.16 -4.66
C SER A 8 11.00 4.85 -3.28
N LEU A 9 11.39 3.73 -2.70
CA LEU A 9 11.10 3.38 -1.32
C LEU A 9 11.90 4.27 -0.36
N ASP A 10 13.23 4.35 -0.47
CA ASP A 10 14.07 5.18 0.42
C ASP A 10 13.65 6.66 0.47
N GLY A 11 13.01 7.18 -0.59
CA GLY A 11 12.42 8.53 -0.61
C GLY A 11 11.12 8.71 0.20
N VAL A 12 10.50 7.63 0.68
CA VAL A 12 9.30 7.68 1.51
C VAL A 12 9.70 7.82 2.97
N SER A 13 9.47 9.01 3.54
CA SER A 13 9.64 9.26 4.96
C SER A 13 8.75 8.31 5.79
N CYS A 14 9.34 7.64 6.77
CA CYS A 14 8.60 6.82 7.71
C CYS A 14 7.52 7.67 8.41
N MET A 15 6.28 7.19 8.41
CA MET A 15 5.20 7.80 9.18
C MET A 15 5.45 7.55 10.67
N GLN A 16 5.79 8.60 11.41
CA GLN A 16 5.82 8.54 12.88
C GLN A 16 4.43 8.72 13.49
N THR A 17 3.50 9.33 12.74
CA THR A 17 2.13 9.64 13.16
C THR A 17 1.15 9.27 12.05
N ASP A 18 -0.09 8.93 12.42
CA ASP A 18 -1.19 8.58 11.51
C ASP A 18 -1.74 9.82 10.77
N ASP A 19 -0.95 10.36 9.85
CA ASP A 19 -1.34 11.45 8.94
C ASP A 19 -1.93 10.92 7.63
N MET A 20 -3.14 11.39 7.26
CA MET A 20 -3.85 10.88 6.08
C MET A 20 -3.13 11.20 4.76
N GLN A 21 -2.44 12.34 4.65
CA GLN A 21 -1.71 12.68 3.43
C GLN A 21 -0.47 11.81 3.25
N ALA A 22 0.28 11.59 4.33
CA ALA A 22 1.42 10.67 4.33
C ALA A 22 0.97 9.24 4.03
N PHE A 23 -0.19 8.82 4.55
CA PHE A 23 -0.77 7.51 4.25
C PHE A 23 -1.11 7.36 2.76
N SER A 24 -1.79 8.34 2.16
CA SER A 24 -2.11 8.32 0.72
C SER A 24 -0.84 8.27 -0.17
N ARG A 25 0.26 8.95 0.23
CA ARG A 25 1.55 8.84 -0.47
C ARG A 25 2.15 7.44 -0.39
N ILE A 26 2.04 6.77 0.77
CA ILE A 26 2.48 5.38 0.91
C ILE A 26 1.65 4.48 -0.01
N ILE A 27 0.32 4.61 0.00
CA ILE A 27 -0.58 3.82 -0.85
C ILE A 27 -0.20 3.99 -2.34
N SER A 28 -0.09 5.24 -2.80
CA SER A 28 0.31 5.55 -4.18
C SER A 28 1.68 4.96 -4.53
N THR A 29 2.65 5.01 -3.62
CA THR A 29 3.98 4.47 -3.85
C THR A 29 3.97 2.95 -3.95
N VAL A 30 3.25 2.28 -3.06
CA VAL A 30 3.11 0.81 -3.08
C VAL A 30 2.40 0.35 -4.34
N GLY A 31 1.29 1.00 -4.71
CA GLY A 31 0.57 0.71 -5.94
C GLY A 31 1.44 0.88 -7.18
N ASN A 32 2.26 1.93 -7.24
CA ASN A 32 3.23 2.13 -8.33
C ASN A 32 4.29 1.03 -8.38
N VAL A 33 4.77 0.56 -7.22
CA VAL A 33 5.74 -0.55 -7.14
C VAL A 33 5.10 -1.84 -7.64
N VAL A 34 3.89 -2.17 -7.18
CA VAL A 34 3.14 -3.36 -7.61
C VAL A 34 2.89 -3.30 -9.11
N ALA A 35 2.37 -2.18 -9.63
CA ALA A 35 2.12 -1.97 -11.05
C ALA A 35 3.39 -2.11 -11.89
N THR A 36 4.52 -1.58 -11.41
CA THR A 36 5.83 -1.72 -12.09
C THR A 36 6.30 -3.17 -12.12
N ILE A 37 6.13 -3.92 -11.02
CA ILE A 37 6.48 -5.35 -10.97
C ILE A 37 5.61 -6.17 -11.93
N LYS A 38 4.30 -5.88 -12.00
CA LYS A 38 3.36 -6.49 -12.96
C LYS A 38 3.76 -6.18 -14.41
N LEU A 39 4.01 -4.90 -14.71
CA LEU A 39 4.39 -4.44 -16.05
C LEU A 39 5.68 -5.10 -16.56
N LEU A 40 6.64 -5.32 -15.67
CA LEU A 40 7.92 -5.95 -16.01
C LEU A 40 7.86 -7.49 -15.99
N ASN A 41 6.68 -8.05 -15.69
CA ASN A 41 6.42 -9.49 -15.62
C ASN A 41 7.41 -10.21 -14.67
N ARG A 42 7.66 -9.59 -13.50
CA ARG A 42 8.60 -10.08 -12.49
C ARG A 42 7.90 -10.50 -11.20
N GLU A 43 6.91 -11.37 -11.32
CA GLU A 43 6.03 -11.80 -10.23
C GLU A 43 6.77 -12.39 -9.02
N GLN A 44 7.96 -12.95 -9.25
CA GLN A 44 8.88 -13.41 -8.19
C GLN A 44 9.22 -12.34 -7.14
N TYR A 45 9.11 -11.04 -7.46
CA TYR A 45 9.33 -9.98 -6.47
C TYR A 45 8.15 -9.77 -5.53
N PHE A 46 6.94 -10.26 -5.85
CA PHE A 46 5.80 -10.20 -4.93
C PHE A 46 6.03 -11.08 -3.69
N MET A 47 6.79 -12.15 -3.85
CA MET A 47 7.15 -13.07 -2.77
C MET A 47 8.46 -12.70 -2.07
N ASN A 48 9.02 -11.50 -2.32
CA ASN A 48 10.22 -11.07 -1.63
C ASN A 48 9.87 -10.49 -0.26
N PRO A 49 10.13 -11.20 0.86
CA PRO A 49 9.77 -10.72 2.20
C PRO A 49 10.53 -9.44 2.57
N VAL A 50 11.74 -9.23 2.04
CA VAL A 50 12.54 -8.03 2.33
C VAL A 50 11.90 -6.77 1.77
N LEU A 51 11.24 -6.86 0.60
CA LEU A 51 10.52 -5.71 0.04
C LEU A 51 9.26 -5.39 0.86
N LEU A 52 8.58 -6.42 1.35
CA LEU A 52 7.42 -6.27 2.21
C LEU A 52 7.81 -5.64 3.55
N ASP A 53 8.85 -6.14 4.22
CA ASP A 53 9.29 -5.61 5.51
C ASP A 53 9.68 -4.13 5.41
N LYS A 54 10.45 -3.75 4.39
CA LYS A 54 10.83 -2.35 4.14
C LYS A 54 9.63 -1.42 3.92
N LEU A 55 8.53 -1.96 3.39
CA LEU A 55 7.29 -1.23 3.17
C LEU A 55 6.49 -1.09 4.47
N VAL A 56 6.38 -2.18 5.23
CA VAL A 56 5.70 -2.21 6.53
C VAL A 56 6.41 -1.30 7.55
N GLU A 57 7.74 -1.25 7.54
CA GLU A 57 8.54 -0.39 8.42
C GLU A 57 8.24 1.12 8.26
N LYS A 58 7.65 1.53 7.13
CA LYS A 58 7.30 2.93 6.87
C LYS A 58 5.96 3.34 7.41
N LEU A 59 5.12 2.38 7.75
CA LEU A 59 3.86 2.63 8.40
C LEU A 59 4.09 3.12 9.84
N SER A 60 3.13 3.85 10.37
CA SER A 60 3.07 4.16 11.79
C SER A 60 2.94 2.87 12.62
N PRO A 61 3.30 2.88 13.91
CA PRO A 61 3.10 1.71 14.79
C PRO A 61 1.65 1.20 14.78
N SER A 62 0.66 2.11 14.76
CA SER A 62 -0.76 1.79 14.70
C SER A 62 -1.13 1.05 13.42
N LEU A 63 -0.63 1.52 12.27
CA LEU A 63 -0.91 0.92 10.96
C LEU A 63 -0.17 -0.41 10.78
N ARG A 64 1.04 -0.55 11.34
CA ARG A 64 1.75 -1.85 11.37
C ARG A 64 0.97 -2.89 12.15
N LEU A 65 0.40 -2.52 13.29
CA LEU A 65 -0.44 -3.42 14.07
C LEU A 65 -1.68 -3.85 13.27
N GLN A 66 -2.39 -2.89 12.66
CA GLN A 66 -3.57 -3.19 11.82
C GLN A 66 -3.24 -4.04 10.59
N TRP A 67 -2.06 -3.86 10.01
CA TRP A 67 -1.56 -4.74 8.96
C TRP A 67 -1.28 -6.15 9.51
N GLY A 68 -0.63 -6.26 10.67
CA GLY A 68 -0.37 -7.55 11.33
C GLY A 68 -1.66 -8.31 11.64
N GLU A 69 -2.68 -7.63 12.14
CA GLU A 69 -4.02 -8.20 12.38
C GLU A 69 -4.65 -8.73 11.09
N TYR A 70 -4.57 -7.94 10.00
CA TYR A 70 -5.05 -8.38 8.69
C TYR A 70 -4.29 -9.60 8.17
N ALA A 71 -2.95 -9.58 8.26
CA ALA A 71 -2.09 -10.66 7.80
C ALA A 71 -2.36 -11.96 8.56
N VAL A 72 -2.50 -11.90 9.88
CA VAL A 72 -2.91 -13.06 10.71
C VAL A 72 -4.31 -13.54 10.32
N GLY A 73 -5.25 -12.62 10.07
CA GLY A 73 -6.62 -12.93 9.67
C GLY A 73 -6.76 -13.61 8.29
N LEU A 74 -5.76 -13.51 7.41
CA LEU A 74 -5.78 -14.19 6.11
C LEU A 74 -5.64 -15.72 6.25
N GLY A 75 -4.98 -16.22 7.30
CA GLY A 75 -4.78 -17.65 7.52
C GLY A 75 -3.95 -18.35 6.42
N ILE A 76 -3.11 -17.62 5.69
CA ILE A 76 -2.27 -18.14 4.62
C ILE A 76 -0.80 -18.26 5.06
N GLU A 77 -0.08 -19.24 4.50
CA GLU A 77 1.32 -19.50 4.85
C GLU A 77 2.32 -18.48 4.25
N SER A 78 1.93 -17.79 3.16
CA SER A 78 2.80 -16.86 2.45
C SER A 78 2.10 -15.53 2.18
N ILE A 79 2.53 -14.50 2.90
CA ILE A 79 2.09 -13.11 2.70
C ILE A 79 2.93 -12.49 1.57
N THR A 80 2.26 -11.84 0.63
CA THR A 80 2.90 -11.22 -0.54
C THR A 80 2.65 -9.71 -0.57
N LEU A 81 3.43 -9.01 -1.40
CA LEU A 81 3.23 -7.58 -1.66
C LEU A 81 1.80 -7.26 -2.16
N GLU A 82 1.16 -8.19 -2.86
CA GLU A 82 -0.21 -8.00 -3.36
C GLU A 82 -1.25 -8.01 -2.24
N HIS A 83 -1.04 -8.84 -1.21
CA HIS A 83 -1.89 -8.83 -0.02
C HIS A 83 -1.76 -7.51 0.73
N PHE A 84 -0.54 -6.96 0.79
CA PHE A 84 -0.25 -5.66 1.38
C PHE A 84 -0.91 -4.51 0.60
N ASP A 85 -0.78 -4.51 -0.72
CA ASP A 85 -1.43 -3.55 -1.60
C ASP A 85 -2.96 -3.60 -1.49
N THR A 86 -3.53 -4.82 -1.48
CA THR A 86 -4.97 -5.03 -1.27
C THR A 86 -5.44 -4.45 0.07
N TRP A 87 -4.66 -4.62 1.13
CA TRP A 87 -4.99 -4.05 2.44
C TRP A 87 -4.92 -2.52 2.44
N LEU A 88 -3.92 -1.94 1.79
CA LEU A 88 -3.78 -0.48 1.63
C LEU A 88 -4.95 0.12 0.85
N GLN A 89 -5.35 -0.50 -0.26
CA GLN A 89 -6.50 -0.06 -1.06
C GLN A 89 -7.80 -0.10 -0.25
N LYS A 90 -8.05 -1.17 0.54
CA LYS A 90 -9.20 -1.22 1.45
C LYS A 90 -9.20 -0.10 2.49
N LYS A 91 -8.01 0.30 2.96
CA LYS A 91 -7.88 1.44 3.89
C LYS A 91 -8.13 2.77 3.18
N GLU A 92 -7.67 2.93 1.94
CA GLU A 92 -7.97 4.10 1.10
C GLU A 92 -9.48 4.27 0.88
N ASP A 93 -10.17 3.19 0.53
CA ASP A 93 -11.63 3.19 0.42
C ASP A 93 -12.31 3.54 1.76
N ALA A 94 -11.78 3.05 2.88
CA ALA A 94 -12.31 3.37 4.20
C ALA A 94 -12.13 4.85 4.56
N VAL A 95 -11.07 5.52 4.07
CA VAL A 95 -10.86 6.95 4.29
C VAL A 95 -12.05 7.77 3.77
N ILE A 96 -12.65 7.36 2.65
CA ILE A 96 -13.84 8.00 2.05
C ILE A 96 -15.00 8.07 3.06
N PHE A 97 -15.18 7.04 3.87
CA PHE A 97 -16.26 6.99 4.87
C PHE A 97 -15.95 7.76 6.16
N THR A 98 -14.68 8.01 6.44
CA THR A 98 -14.25 8.76 7.63
C THR A 98 -14.09 10.26 7.38
N ASN A 99 -14.04 10.69 6.12
CA ASN A 99 -13.86 12.09 5.75
C ASN A 99 -14.78 12.45 4.56
N PRO A 100 -16.06 12.79 4.82
CA PRO A 100 -17.08 12.99 3.76
C PRO A 100 -16.86 14.25 2.90
N THR A 101 -15.73 14.96 3.03
CA THR A 101 -15.45 16.21 2.31
C THR A 101 -14.53 16.04 1.11
N LEU A 102 -14.05 14.83 0.79
CA LEU A 102 -13.43 14.58 -0.52
C LEU A 102 -14.52 14.39 -1.57
N ASP A 103 -14.87 15.54 -2.13
CA ASP A 103 -15.83 15.82 -3.18
C ASP A 103 -15.90 14.72 -4.28
N PHE A 104 -17.10 14.18 -4.46
CA PHE A 104 -17.48 13.13 -5.42
C PHE A 104 -17.36 13.52 -6.91
N THR A 105 -16.72 14.63 -7.29
CA THR A 105 -16.82 15.16 -8.67
C THR A 105 -15.70 14.76 -9.65
N SER A 106 -14.69 13.96 -9.27
CA SER A 106 -13.55 13.71 -10.16
C SER A 106 -13.42 12.31 -10.77
N GLY A 107 -14.45 11.45 -10.73
CA GLY A 107 -14.31 10.10 -11.32
C GLY A 107 -15.60 9.38 -11.66
N LEU A 108 -15.97 9.43 -12.94
CA LEU A 108 -16.84 8.51 -13.67
C LEU A 108 -18.36 8.55 -13.41
N MET A 109 -19.06 9.26 -14.30
CA MET A 109 -20.36 8.81 -14.81
C MET A 109 -20.13 7.64 -15.78
N PRO A 110 -20.81 6.49 -15.65
CA PRO A 110 -20.92 5.52 -16.73
C PRO A 110 -21.92 6.04 -17.78
N GLY A 111 -21.51 5.95 -19.04
CA GLY A 111 -22.31 6.34 -20.19
C GLY A 111 -23.66 5.62 -20.26
N LYS A 112 -24.67 6.36 -20.69
CA LYS A 112 -25.83 5.83 -21.41
C LYS A 112 -25.63 6.04 -22.90
#